data_AF-A0A4R3PVK2-F1
#
_entry.id   AF-A0A4R3PVK2-F1
#
_cell.length_a   1.000
_cell.length_b   1.000
_cell.length_c   1.000
_cell.angle_alpha   90.00
_cell.angle_beta   90.00
_cell.angle_gamma   90.00
#
_symmetry.space_group_name_H-M   'P 1'
#
loop_
_entity.id
_entity.type
_entity.pdbx_description
1 polymer ?
#
loop_
_entity_poly.entity_id
_entity_poly.type
_entity_poly.pdbx_seq_one_letter_code
_entity_poly.pdbx_strand_id
1 'polypeptide(L)'
;MQTEWPPIPPTTTGPRGRCPRCGQGHIFKGFLKIRPECEVCGLDYGFADPADGPAFFVICFACVPSVLLGVWLEVQYSAPLWVHLLVTGPFMLATCIPPLRPLKGWLIASQYFYKAEEGKLARTSPAPKKV
;
A
#
# COMPACT_ATOMS: atom_id res chain seq x y z
N MET A 1 12.94 -14.89 24.99
CA MET A 1 11.97 -15.83 24.37
C MET A 1 11.85 -15.51 22.90
N GLN A 2 12.45 -16.31 22.02
CA GLN A 2 12.24 -16.20 20.59
C GLN A 2 10.93 -16.93 20.29
N THR A 3 9.81 -16.19 20.29
CA THR A 3 8.55 -16.71 19.75
C THR A 3 8.73 -16.90 18.25
N GLU A 4 8.84 -18.14 17.81
CA GLU A 4 8.86 -18.54 16.41
C GLU A 4 7.46 -18.30 15.85
N TRP A 5 7.32 -17.32 14.95
CA TRP A 5 6.05 -16.97 14.34
C TRP A 5 5.93 -17.67 13.00
N PRO A 6 4.84 -18.40 12.72
CA PRO A 6 4.67 -19.06 11.44
C PRO A 6 4.57 -18.02 10.31
N PRO A 7 5.17 -18.28 9.13
CA PRO A 7 5.07 -17.36 8.00
C PRO A 7 3.63 -17.29 7.51
N ILE A 8 2.99 -16.14 7.68
CA ILE A 8 1.61 -15.92 7.25
C ILE A 8 1.62 -15.41 5.80
N PRO A 9 0.80 -15.97 4.89
CA PRO A 9 0.79 -15.52 3.51
C PRO A 9 0.34 -14.05 3.41
N PRO A 10 1.06 -13.22 2.62
CA PRO A 10 0.82 -11.78 2.57
C PRO A 10 -0.57 -11.42 2.01
N THR A 11 -1.17 -12.31 1.23
CA THR A 11 -2.53 -12.17 0.68
C THR A 11 -3.62 -12.16 1.75
N THR A 12 -3.36 -12.69 2.94
CA THR A 12 -4.36 -12.78 4.02
C THR A 12 -4.26 -11.64 5.02
N THR A 13 -3.03 -11.24 5.38
CA THR A 13 -2.75 -10.19 6.37
C THR A 13 -2.66 -8.81 5.74
N GLY A 14 -2.09 -8.73 4.53
CA GLY A 14 -1.85 -7.49 3.82
C GLY A 14 -3.13 -6.70 3.49
N PRO A 15 -4.11 -7.28 2.77
CA PRO A 15 -5.35 -6.58 2.43
C PRO A 15 -6.16 -6.14 3.66
N ARG A 16 -6.02 -6.87 4.77
CA ARG A 16 -6.68 -6.56 6.06
C ARG A 16 -5.91 -5.54 6.89
N GLY A 17 -4.73 -5.10 6.46
CA GLY A 17 -3.88 -4.16 7.20
C GLY A 17 -3.34 -4.74 8.52
N ARG A 18 -3.17 -6.07 8.59
CA ARG A 18 -2.67 -6.80 9.76
C ARG A 18 -1.17 -7.05 9.63
N CYS A 19 -0.47 -7.11 10.76
CA CYS A 19 0.95 -7.32 10.84
C CYS A 19 1.36 -8.64 10.15
N PRO A 20 2.38 -8.64 9.28
CA PRO A 20 2.78 -9.84 8.54
C PRO A 20 3.44 -10.91 9.40
N ARG A 21 3.95 -10.54 10.60
CA ARG A 21 4.57 -11.48 11.55
C ARG A 21 3.56 -12.14 12.49
N CYS A 22 2.69 -11.36 13.14
CA CYS A 22 1.78 -11.89 14.17
C CYS A 22 0.33 -12.05 13.69
N GLY A 23 -0.06 -11.46 12.55
CA GLY A 23 -1.43 -11.50 12.02
C GLY A 23 -2.49 -10.75 12.84
N GLN A 24 -2.16 -10.28 14.04
CA GLN A 24 -3.10 -9.65 14.96
C GLN A 24 -2.98 -8.13 15.03
N GLY A 25 -1.76 -7.60 15.11
CA GLY A 25 -1.54 -6.14 15.21
C GLY A 25 -1.82 -5.40 13.90
N HIS A 26 -1.98 -4.08 13.97
CA HIS A 26 -2.27 -3.25 12.80
C HIS A 26 -1.01 -2.61 12.19
N ILE A 27 -0.90 -2.61 10.86
CA ILE A 27 0.16 -1.90 10.13
C ILE A 27 -0.13 -0.39 10.07
N PHE A 28 -1.41 -0.03 9.92
CA PHE A 28 -1.82 1.36 9.71
C PHE A 28 -2.27 2.06 10.99
N LYS A 29 -1.97 3.36 11.08
CA LYS A 29 -2.52 4.32 12.04
C LYS A 29 -3.45 5.29 11.29
N GLY A 30 -4.76 5.06 11.37
CA GLY A 30 -5.74 5.86 10.63
C GLY A 30 -5.97 5.32 9.21
N PHE A 31 -5.92 6.20 8.20
CA PHE A 31 -6.29 5.83 6.84
C PHE A 31 -5.15 5.16 6.05
N LEU A 32 -4.01 5.84 5.88
CA LEU A 32 -2.87 5.37 5.07
C LEU A 32 -1.50 5.53 5.76
N LYS A 33 -1.45 6.11 6.97
CA LYS A 33 -0.20 6.33 7.71
C LYS A 33 0.27 5.01 8.31
N ILE A 34 1.54 4.66 8.09
CA ILE A 34 2.16 3.45 8.64
C ILE A 34 2.54 3.71 10.11
N ARG A 35 2.35 2.72 10.97
CA ARG A 35 2.85 2.76 12.36
C ARG A 35 4.36 2.53 12.38
N PRO A 36 5.11 3.07 13.34
CA PRO A 36 6.53 2.75 13.47
C PRO A 36 6.74 1.29 13.89
N GLU A 37 5.89 0.75 14.78
CA GLU A 37 6.04 -0.61 15.30
C GLU A 37 4.69 -1.32 15.48
N CYS A 38 4.74 -2.65 15.53
CA CYS A 38 3.58 -3.48 15.81
C CYS A 38 3.25 -3.53 17.32
N GLU A 39 1.98 -3.30 17.65
CA GLU A 39 1.47 -3.27 19.03
C GLU A 39 1.51 -4.63 19.77
N VAL A 40 1.60 -5.75 19.05
CA VAL A 40 1.57 -7.10 19.64
C VAL A 40 2.95 -7.76 19.64
N CYS A 41 3.66 -7.70 18.51
CA CYS A 41 4.93 -8.42 18.35
C CYS A 41 6.17 -7.53 18.31
N GLY A 42 6.00 -6.19 18.40
CA GLY A 42 7.12 -5.25 18.37
C GLY A 42 7.92 -5.25 17.08
N LEU A 43 7.33 -5.70 15.96
CA LEU A 43 8.00 -5.62 14.65
C LEU A 43 8.10 -4.15 14.24
N ASP A 44 9.33 -3.66 14.02
CA ASP A 44 9.59 -2.35 13.43
C ASP A 44 9.20 -2.38 11.94
N TYR A 45 8.35 -1.44 11.53
CA TYR A 45 7.90 -1.27 10.15
C TYR A 45 8.83 -0.36 9.33
N GLY A 46 10.00 0.03 9.84
CA GLY A 46 10.97 0.85 9.12
C GLY A 46 11.49 0.24 7.80
N PHE A 47 11.34 -1.07 7.58
CA PHE A 47 11.62 -1.74 6.30
C PHE A 47 10.59 -1.44 5.21
N ALA A 48 9.39 -0.99 5.62
CA ALA A 48 8.29 -0.76 4.71
C ALA A 48 8.49 0.58 4.01
N ASP A 49 9.16 0.56 2.85
CA ASP A 49 9.07 1.66 1.91
C ASP A 49 7.88 1.40 0.97
N PRO A 50 6.73 2.04 1.18
CA PRO A 50 5.59 1.92 0.30
C PRO A 50 5.91 2.66 -1.00
N ALA A 51 6.73 2.05 -1.85
CA ALA A 51 7.02 2.49 -3.20
C ALA A 51 5.74 2.87 -3.95
N ASP A 52 5.84 3.67 -5.02
CA ASP A 52 4.74 4.18 -5.87
C ASP A 52 3.78 3.13 -6.47
N GLY A 53 4.00 1.84 -6.19
CA GLY A 53 3.16 0.71 -6.59
C GLY A 53 1.66 0.92 -6.38
N PRO A 54 1.17 1.35 -5.19
CA PRO A 54 -0.25 1.57 -4.97
C PRO A 54 -0.86 2.61 -5.93
N ALA A 55 -0.13 3.68 -6.23
CA ALA A 55 -0.60 4.74 -7.10
C ALA A 55 -0.73 4.27 -8.56
N PHE A 56 0.25 3.49 -9.03
CA PHE A 56 0.23 2.91 -10.38
C PHE A 56 -1.00 2.03 -10.62
N PHE A 57 -1.26 1.08 -9.71
CA PHE A 57 -2.43 0.19 -9.83
C PHE A 57 -3.74 0.96 -9.75
N VAL A 58 -3.83 1.98 -8.90
CA VAL A 58 -5.04 2.82 -8.82
C VAL A 58 -5.25 3.58 -10.12
N ILE A 59 -4.21 4.14 -10.74
CA ILE A 59 -4.35 4.81 -12.04
C ILE A 59 -4.81 3.83 -13.12
N CYS A 60 -4.19 2.65 -13.24
CA CYS A 60 -4.57 1.70 -14.29
C CYS A 60 -5.99 1.16 -14.13
N PHE A 61 -6.42 0.85 -12.91
CA PHE A 61 -7.71 0.19 -12.66
C PHE A 61 -8.86 1.16 -12.37
N ALA A 62 -8.60 2.33 -11.78
CA ALA A 62 -9.65 3.29 -11.44
C ALA A 62 -9.82 4.39 -12.49
N CYS A 63 -8.71 4.86 -13.09
CA CYS A 63 -8.77 5.99 -14.02
C CYS A 63 -9.36 5.57 -15.38
N VAL A 64 -8.97 4.41 -15.92
CA VAL A 64 -9.46 3.94 -17.23
C VAL A 64 -10.99 3.77 -17.25
N PRO A 65 -11.63 3.06 -16.29
CA PRO A 65 -13.09 2.95 -16.28
C PRO A 65 -13.79 4.28 -16.00
N SER A 66 -13.21 5.14 -15.16
CA SER A 66 -13.80 6.45 -14.84
C SER A 66 -13.84 7.36 -16.07
N VAL A 67 -12.77 7.38 -16.87
CA VAL A 67 -12.72 8.15 -18.12
C VAL A 67 -13.68 7.56 -19.15
N LEU A 68 -13.73 6.22 -19.30
CA LEU A 68 -14.67 5.58 -20.22
C LEU A 68 -16.13 5.90 -19.86
N LEU A 69 -16.47 5.89 -18.58
CA LEU A 69 -17.82 6.24 -18.10
C LEU A 69 -18.16 7.70 -18.40
N GLY A 70 -17.21 8.61 -18.18
CA GLY A 70 -17.38 10.04 -18.48
C GLY A 70 -17.57 10.31 -19.98
N VAL A 71 -16.72 9.71 -20.81
CA VAL A 71 -16.83 9.84 -22.28
C VAL A 71 -18.13 9.23 -22.77
N TRP A 72 -18.54 8.08 -22.25
CA TRP A 72 -19.80 7.44 -22.63
C TRP A 72 -21.02 8.31 -22.29
N LEU A 73 -21.04 8.92 -21.11
CA LEU A 73 -22.08 9.88 -20.71
C LEU A 73 -22.13 11.10 -21.64
N GLU A 74 -20.98 11.62 -22.02
CA GLU A 74 -20.89 12.78 -22.93
C GLU A 74 -21.40 12.43 -24.33
N VAL A 75 -20.95 11.30 -24.89
CA VAL A 75 -21.30 10.87 -26.25
C VAL A 75 -22.79 10.52 -26.37
N GLN A 76 -23.38 9.85 -25.37
CA GLN A 76 -24.77 9.42 -25.47
C GLN A 76 -25.81 10.45 -25.02
N TYR A 77 -25.46 11.30 -24.06
CA TYR A 77 -26.45 12.16 -23.40
C TYR A 77 -26.12 13.65 -23.48
N SER A 78 -24.99 14.04 -24.09
CA SER A 78 -24.47 15.42 -24.07
C SER A 78 -24.56 15.99 -22.66
N ALA A 79 -24.09 15.19 -21.71
CA ALA A 79 -24.42 15.36 -20.31
C ALA A 79 -23.85 16.69 -19.79
N PRO A 80 -24.66 17.55 -19.17
CA PRO A 80 -24.17 18.81 -18.64
C PRO A 80 -23.19 18.57 -17.47
N LEU A 81 -22.27 19.52 -17.25
CA LEU A 81 -21.12 19.37 -16.33
C LEU A 81 -21.49 18.90 -14.91
N TRP A 82 -22.68 19.25 -14.40
CA TRP A 82 -23.15 18.81 -13.08
C TRP A 82 -23.44 17.29 -13.02
N VAL A 83 -23.88 16.68 -14.13
CA VAL A 83 -24.04 15.22 -14.19
C VAL A 83 -22.68 14.54 -14.10
N HIS A 84 -21.67 15.07 -14.78
CA HIS A 84 -20.30 14.56 -14.68
C HIS A 84 -19.75 14.71 -13.25
N LEU A 85 -19.99 15.86 -12.63
CA LEU A 85 -19.54 16.10 -11.25
C LEU A 85 -20.19 15.11 -10.26
N LEU A 86 -21.47 14.80 -10.42
CA LEU A 86 -22.22 13.96 -9.49
C LEU A 86 -22.16 12.45 -9.79
N VAL A 87 -21.86 12.06 -11.03
CA VAL A 87 -21.78 10.64 -11.43
C VAL A 87 -20.33 10.22 -11.54
N THR A 88 -19.58 10.83 -12.46
CA THR A 88 -18.18 10.48 -12.74
C THR A 88 -17.27 10.83 -11.56
N GLY A 89 -17.53 11.94 -10.85
CA GLY A 89 -16.76 12.35 -9.67
C GLY A 89 -16.80 11.32 -8.53
N PRO A 90 -17.97 11.00 -7.95
CA PRO A 90 -18.11 9.98 -6.93
C PRO A 90 -17.65 8.60 -7.38
N PHE A 91 -17.89 8.24 -8.65
CA PHE A 91 -17.38 6.98 -9.21
C PHE A 91 -15.86 6.92 -9.19
N MET A 92 -15.18 8.01 -9.58
CA MET A 92 -13.72 8.11 -9.52
C MET A 92 -13.20 8.01 -8.08
N LEU A 93 -13.83 8.72 -7.13
CA LEU A 93 -13.44 8.64 -5.72
C LEU A 93 -13.66 7.24 -5.14
N ALA A 94 -14.80 6.62 -5.46
CA ALA A 94 -15.15 5.28 -4.99
C ALA A 94 -14.28 4.18 -5.61
N THR A 95 -13.72 4.40 -6.80
CA THR A 95 -12.80 3.45 -7.44
C THR A 95 -11.36 3.67 -7.01
N CYS A 96 -10.96 4.90 -6.65
CA CYS A 96 -9.60 5.20 -6.19
C CYS A 96 -9.37 4.94 -4.69
N ILE A 97 -10.30 5.33 -3.81
CA ILE A 97 -10.06 5.37 -2.36
C ILE A 97 -10.04 3.96 -1.71
N PRO A 98 -11.01 3.06 -1.98
CA PRO A 98 -11.06 1.75 -1.33
C PRO A 98 -9.87 0.83 -1.66
N PRO A 99 -9.35 0.75 -2.90
CA PRO A 99 -8.24 -0.14 -3.24
C PRO A 99 -6.88 0.29 -2.67
N LEU A 100 -6.69 1.60 -2.41
CA LEU A 100 -5.42 2.12 -1.91
C LEU A 100 -4.97 1.43 -0.62
N ARG A 101 -5.91 1.21 0.30
CA ARG A 101 -5.62 0.64 1.62
C ARG A 101 -5.23 -0.84 1.59
N PRO A 102 -6.01 -1.76 0.98
CA PRO A 102 -5.65 -3.18 0.92
C PRO A 102 -4.39 -3.39 0.07
N LEU A 103 -4.21 -2.63 -1.01
CA LEU A 103 -3.06 -2.76 -1.89
C LEU A 103 -1.76 -2.32 -1.20
N LYS A 104 -1.79 -1.17 -0.50
CA LYS A 104 -0.65 -0.73 0.32
C LYS A 104 -0.33 -1.75 1.40
N GLY A 105 -1.33 -2.33 2.07
CA GLY A 105 -1.11 -3.34 3.09
C GLY A 105 -0.53 -4.64 2.52
N TRP A 106 -0.98 -5.04 1.33
CA TRP A 106 -0.47 -6.20 0.63
C TRP A 106 1.00 -6.05 0.20
N LEU A 107 1.38 -4.89 -0.31
CA LEU A 107 2.78 -4.61 -0.69
C LEU A 107 3.72 -4.60 0.52
N ILE A 108 3.29 -4.03 1.65
CA ILE A 108 4.09 -4.05 2.89
C ILE A 108 4.27 -5.49 3.40
N ALA A 109 3.19 -6.29 3.37
CA ALA A 109 3.25 -7.68 3.78
C ALA A 109 4.13 -8.53 2.84
N SER A 110 4.11 -8.25 1.53
CA SER A 110 4.95 -8.96 0.56
C SER A 110 6.43 -8.56 0.69
N GLN A 111 6.75 -7.29 0.94
CA GLN A 111 8.12 -6.85 1.24
C GLN A 111 8.70 -7.61 2.44
N TYR A 112 7.91 -7.78 3.50
CA TYR A 112 8.32 -8.57 4.66
C TYR A 112 8.52 -10.05 4.33
N PHE A 113 7.57 -10.66 3.60
CA PHE A 113 7.60 -12.09 3.30
C PHE A 113 8.75 -12.47 2.35
N TYR A 114 8.99 -11.67 1.31
CA TYR A 114 10.04 -11.89 0.33
C TYR A 114 11.39 -11.28 0.72
N LYS A 115 11.48 -10.59 1.87
CA LYS A 115 12.69 -9.86 2.32
C LYS A 115 13.22 -8.90 1.27
N ALA A 116 12.31 -8.24 0.56
CA ALA A 116 12.62 -7.25 -0.47
C ALA A 116 12.91 -5.89 0.18
N GLU A 117 13.94 -5.82 1.02
CA GLU A 117 14.52 -4.57 1.51
C GLU A 117 15.49 -3.98 0.49
N GLU A 118 15.65 -2.66 0.49
CA GLU A 118 16.69 -2.00 -0.30
C GLU A 118 18.08 -2.54 0.07
N GLY A 119 18.90 -2.80 -0.95
CA GLY A 119 20.28 -3.27 -0.78
C GLY A 119 21.13 -2.21 -0.09
N LYS A 120 21.54 -2.46 1.16
CA LYS A 120 22.46 -1.59 1.90
C LYS A 120 23.90 -1.91 1.49
N LEU A 121 24.63 -0.92 0.97
CA LEU A 121 26.06 -1.05 0.69
C LEU A 121 26.83 -1.22 2.00
N ALA A 122 27.59 -2.31 2.15
CA ALA A 122 28.51 -2.48 3.25
C ALA A 122 29.67 -1.48 3.11
N ARG A 123 29.60 -0.34 3.81
CA ARG A 123 30.75 0.57 3.89
C ARG A 123 31.81 -0.07 4.78
N THR A 124 32.90 -0.55 4.18
CA THR A 124 34.11 -0.94 4.92
C THR A 124 34.62 0.28 5.67
N SER A 125 34.69 0.23 7.00
CA SER A 125 35.30 1.29 7.81
C SER A 125 36.74 1.53 7.35
N PRO A 126 37.18 2.80 7.18
CA PRO A 126 38.57 3.08 6.86
C PRO A 126 39.47 2.53 7.97
N ALA A 127 40.52 1.80 7.58
CA ALA A 127 41.49 1.21 8.49
C ALA A 127 42.04 2.26 9.47
N PRO A 128 42.28 1.91 10.74
CA PRO A 128 42.83 2.86 11.71
C PRO A 128 44.19 3.37 11.22
N LYS A 129 44.34 4.70 11.12
CA LYS A 129 45.64 5.34 10.90
C LYS A 129 46.57 4.91 12.05
N LYS A 130 47.59 4.12 11.74
CA LYS A 130 48.72 3.91 12.63
C LYS A 130 49.43 5.27 12.77
N VAL A 131 49.48 5.77 14.00
CA VAL A 131 50.30 6.92 14.43
C VAL A 131 51.74 6.44 14.57
#